data_AF-A0A9W7FLT5-F1
#
_entry.id   AF-A0A9W7FLT5-F1
#
_cell.length_a   1.000
_cell.length_b   1.000
_cell.length_c   1.000
_cell.angle_alpha   90.00
_cell.angle_beta   90.00
_cell.angle_gamma   90.00
#
_symmetry.space_group_name_H-M   'P 1'
#
loop_
_entity.id
_entity.type
_entity.pdbx_description
1 polymer ?
#
loop_
_entity_poly.entity_id
_entity_poly.type
_entity_poly.pdbx_seq_one_letter_code
_entity_poly.pdbx_strand_id
1 'polypeptide(L)'
;MSSSPLPTPSPSSSPRVPIKVLCITLGGDRRALIESMFSSPNLKNDFTLEFIDGVPSRGLRSKPGLMSHAYKSGLLIEDPSETFLVGKKTSQKGLWPDLDYAEELWRKGRSLNRERSVLACLMAHLNAMKYAVENFIDVIIEDNVRIIDSTDTYKIMRDLINASKDSGVRYFGYLGPKDNLEWLYKSHMPKYNVNECPFPFNEHYTDGVKRGTSLWGCYGYMVSSSARVEILERLQRDIGAVMWKGKRMKTYRIKPIDKIVPRRAHEAEMDVRISSKPVFFRAPMLTSKIHTKFDVEFCKSTEVQLKSIGVEWEELWLTAEEKSTVKMYRETGRWTEEEDRDEGKRDEREEEEKDEGVKVSKVVDEEDGGESNGTLRGVLVGAVGVGVLGGAILYLLANRKRRS
;
A
#
# COMPACT_ATOMS: atom_id res chain seq x y z
N MET A 1 -16.69 42.91 52.07
CA MET A 1 -16.10 41.58 52.29
C MET A 1 -15.80 40.99 50.91
N SER A 2 -14.52 40.91 50.54
CA SER A 2 -14.08 40.41 49.23
C SER A 2 -14.01 38.88 49.31
N SER A 3 -14.96 38.18 48.69
CA SER A 3 -14.95 36.73 48.59
C SER A 3 -13.92 36.32 47.55
N SER A 4 -12.74 35.88 48.01
CA SER A 4 -11.75 35.25 47.14
C SER A 4 -12.37 34.02 46.45
N PRO A 5 -12.26 33.88 45.12
CA PRO A 5 -12.78 32.72 44.42
C PRO A 5 -12.06 31.46 44.91
N LEU A 6 -12.84 30.42 45.21
CA LEU A 6 -12.33 29.11 45.59
C LEU A 6 -11.45 28.56 44.45
N PRO A 7 -10.26 28.01 44.76
CA PRO A 7 -9.39 27.41 43.76
C PRO A 7 -10.15 26.27 43.06
N THR A 8 -10.33 26.39 41.74
CA THR A 8 -10.85 25.31 40.92
C THR A 8 -9.94 24.09 41.11
N PRO A 9 -10.49 22.92 41.48
CA PRO A 9 -9.69 21.72 41.65
C PRO A 9 -8.95 21.43 40.34
N SER A 10 -7.63 21.29 40.44
CA SER A 10 -6.78 20.85 39.33
C SER A 10 -7.39 19.58 38.75
N PRO A 11 -7.68 19.51 37.44
CA PRO A 11 -8.25 18.31 36.83
C PRO A 11 -7.37 17.13 37.22
N SER A 12 -7.95 16.12 37.89
CA SER A 12 -7.22 14.94 38.30
C SER A 12 -6.64 14.28 37.05
N SER A 13 -5.31 14.31 36.92
CA SER A 13 -4.63 13.73 35.77
C SER A 13 -4.70 12.22 35.90
N SER A 14 -5.76 11.62 35.37
CA SER A 14 -5.82 10.19 35.14
C SER A 14 -4.51 9.75 34.45
N PRO A 15 -3.91 8.63 34.88
CA PRO A 15 -2.65 8.19 34.31
C PRO A 15 -2.82 8.03 32.79
N ARG A 16 -1.91 8.65 32.03
CA ARG A 16 -1.89 8.56 30.57
C ARG A 16 -1.65 7.10 30.18
N VAL A 17 -2.50 6.56 29.31
CA VAL A 17 -2.34 5.20 28.78
C VAL A 17 -1.40 5.27 27.57
N PRO A 18 -0.24 4.60 27.59
CA PRO A 18 0.70 4.60 26.46
C PRO A 18 0.07 4.04 25.17
N ILE A 19 0.49 4.54 24.01
CA ILE A 19 0.13 3.99 22.70
C ILE A 19 0.94 2.72 22.45
N LYS A 20 0.27 1.61 22.18
CA LYS A 20 0.91 0.34 21.81
C LYS A 20 1.27 0.32 20.33
N VAL A 21 2.56 0.23 20.04
CA VAL A 21 3.11 0.20 18.69
C VAL A 21 3.62 -1.19 18.37
N LEU A 22 3.22 -1.74 17.23
CA LEU A 22 3.74 -2.98 16.66
C LEU A 22 4.58 -2.67 15.43
N CYS A 23 5.87 -2.96 15.49
CA CYS A 23 6.78 -2.77 14.36
C CYS A 23 6.97 -4.09 13.59
N ILE A 24 6.75 -4.05 12.28
CA ILE A 24 7.07 -5.12 11.34
C ILE A 24 8.54 -5.00 10.95
N THR A 25 9.36 -6.01 11.28
CA THR A 25 10.80 -6.00 10.96
C THR A 25 11.33 -7.39 10.64
N LEU A 26 12.42 -7.45 9.86
CA LEU A 26 13.22 -8.68 9.70
C LEU A 26 14.32 -8.81 10.77
N GLY A 27 14.33 -7.94 11.79
CA GLY A 27 15.33 -7.92 12.86
C GLY A 27 16.61 -7.17 12.49
N GLY A 28 17.71 -7.53 13.15
CA GLY A 28 19.03 -6.92 12.95
C GLY A 28 19.08 -5.44 13.33
N ASP A 29 19.94 -4.68 12.66
CA ASP A 29 20.19 -3.27 12.97
C ASP A 29 18.92 -2.41 12.89
N ARG A 30 18.01 -2.72 11.96
CA ARG A 30 16.74 -1.98 11.83
C ARG A 30 15.87 -2.10 13.08
N ARG A 31 15.82 -3.27 13.69
CA ARG A 31 15.10 -3.46 14.96
C ARG A 31 15.74 -2.62 16.06
N ALA A 32 17.06 -2.68 16.22
CA ALA A 32 17.78 -1.90 17.22
C ALA A 32 17.57 -0.38 17.04
N LEU A 33 17.52 0.10 15.79
CA LEU A 33 17.21 1.49 15.48
C LEU A 33 15.80 1.89 15.94
N ILE A 34 14.78 1.07 15.69
CA ILE A 34 13.41 1.36 16.13
C ILE A 34 13.31 1.28 17.68
N GLU A 35 14.00 0.34 18.33
CA GLU A 35 14.11 0.28 19.79
C GLU A 35 14.73 1.57 20.36
N SER A 36 15.82 2.05 19.75
CA SER A 36 16.48 3.29 20.14
C SER A 36 15.58 4.51 19.94
N MET A 37 14.82 4.57 18.84
CA MET A 37 13.85 5.62 18.55
C MET A 37 12.80 5.74 19.65
N PHE A 38 12.11 4.64 20.00
CA PHE A 38 11.08 4.67 21.04
C PHE A 38 11.64 4.74 22.48
N SER A 39 12.95 4.57 22.66
CA SER A 39 13.63 4.81 23.93
C SER A 39 13.99 6.29 24.16
N SER A 40 13.73 7.17 23.19
CA SER A 40 14.02 8.60 23.33
C SER A 40 13.28 9.20 24.55
N PRO A 41 13.85 10.21 25.23
CA PRO A 41 13.22 10.83 26.39
C PRO A 41 11.81 11.37 26.12
N ASN A 42 11.53 11.82 24.88
CA ASN A 42 10.27 12.41 24.48
C ASN A 42 9.18 11.36 24.16
N LEU A 43 9.55 10.09 23.94
CA LEU A 43 8.63 9.04 23.50
C LEU A 43 8.46 7.91 24.53
N LYS A 44 9.50 7.58 25.30
CA LYS A 44 9.55 6.36 26.14
C LYS A 44 8.41 6.19 27.14
N ASN A 45 7.78 7.28 27.59
CA ASN A 45 6.69 7.23 28.57
C ASN A 45 5.31 7.17 27.91
N ASP A 46 5.21 7.57 26.65
CA ASP A 46 3.95 7.71 25.92
C ASP A 46 3.69 6.54 24.97
N PHE A 47 4.70 5.68 24.74
CA PHE A 47 4.64 4.57 23.80
C PHE A 47 5.17 3.27 24.42
N THR A 48 4.56 2.15 24.07
CA THR A 48 5.12 0.81 24.28
C THR A 48 5.35 0.15 22.94
N LEU A 49 6.48 -0.54 22.76
CA LEU A 49 6.89 -1.10 21.48
C LEU A 49 6.95 -2.63 21.53
N GLU A 50 6.31 -3.26 20.56
CA GLU A 50 6.38 -4.69 20.28
C GLU A 50 6.85 -4.91 18.84
N PHE A 51 7.35 -6.11 18.56
CA PHE A 51 7.83 -6.50 17.23
C PHE A 51 7.10 -7.72 16.72
N ILE A 52 6.86 -7.74 15.42
CA ILE A 52 6.45 -8.93 14.69
C ILE A 52 7.40 -9.19 13.53
N ASP A 53 7.74 -10.47 13.35
CA ASP A 53 8.62 -10.89 12.27
C ASP A 53 7.98 -10.61 10.90
N GLY A 54 8.76 -9.96 10.04
CA GLY A 54 8.47 -9.86 8.63
C GLY A 54 8.56 -11.21 7.92
N VAL A 55 8.05 -11.28 6.69
CA VAL A 55 8.14 -12.49 5.87
C VAL A 55 9.37 -12.40 4.98
N PRO A 56 10.33 -13.34 5.05
CA PRO A 56 11.48 -13.33 4.15
C PRO A 56 11.04 -13.76 2.74
N SER A 57 11.27 -12.91 1.74
CA SER A 57 10.85 -13.19 0.36
C SER A 57 11.50 -14.46 -0.23
N ARG A 58 12.67 -14.87 0.28
CA ARG A 58 13.31 -16.15 -0.10
C ARG A 58 12.47 -17.37 0.34
N GLY A 59 11.79 -17.29 1.49
CA GLY A 59 10.91 -18.35 1.99
C GLY A 59 9.70 -18.61 1.07
N LEU A 60 9.31 -17.62 0.26
CA LEU A 60 8.18 -17.74 -0.67
C LEU A 60 8.55 -18.35 -2.04
N ARG A 61 9.78 -18.87 -2.21
CA ARG A 61 10.21 -19.49 -3.47
C ARG A 61 9.75 -20.93 -3.61
N SER A 62 9.65 -21.67 -2.51
CA SER A 62 9.20 -23.07 -2.51
C SER A 62 7.70 -23.17 -2.35
N LYS A 63 7.10 -24.25 -2.85
CA LYS A 63 5.66 -24.54 -2.68
C LYS A 63 5.29 -24.61 -1.18
N PRO A 64 5.99 -25.37 -0.33
CA PRO A 64 5.66 -25.44 1.10
C PRO A 64 5.80 -24.09 1.81
N GLY A 65 6.87 -23.34 1.49
CA GLY A 65 7.12 -22.04 2.12
C GLY A 65 6.05 -21.01 1.76
N LEU A 66 5.67 -20.89 0.48
CA LEU A 66 4.61 -19.98 0.07
C LEU A 66 3.26 -20.35 0.72
N MET A 67 2.89 -21.63 0.73
CA MET A 67 1.62 -22.07 1.32
C MET A 67 1.60 -21.87 2.85
N SER A 68 2.68 -22.19 3.56
CA SER A 68 2.78 -21.99 5.01
C SER A 68 2.62 -20.51 5.39
N HIS A 69 3.29 -19.60 4.68
CA HIS A 69 3.13 -18.16 4.93
C HIS A 69 1.74 -17.65 4.56
N ALA A 70 1.14 -18.17 3.47
CA ALA A 70 -0.24 -17.83 3.10
C ALA A 70 -1.24 -18.24 4.19
N TYR A 71 -1.10 -19.43 4.76
CA TYR A 71 -1.92 -19.88 5.89
C TYR A 71 -1.71 -19.04 7.14
N LYS A 72 -0.47 -18.78 7.55
CA LYS A 72 -0.17 -17.91 8.71
C LYS A 72 -0.78 -16.51 8.58
N SER A 73 -0.76 -15.95 7.37
CA SER A 73 -1.37 -14.66 7.04
C SER A 73 -2.90 -14.68 6.91
N GLY A 74 -3.52 -15.86 7.01
CA GLY A 74 -4.95 -16.05 6.84
C GLY A 74 -5.42 -16.03 5.38
N LEU A 75 -4.53 -15.93 4.37
CA LEU A 75 -4.93 -16.03 2.97
C LEU A 75 -5.47 -17.43 2.62
N LEU A 76 -4.97 -18.45 3.31
CA LEU A 76 -5.56 -19.79 3.32
C LEU A 76 -6.32 -20.01 4.63
N ILE A 77 -7.50 -20.62 4.55
CA ILE A 77 -8.31 -20.94 5.74
C ILE A 77 -8.00 -22.30 6.36
N GLU A 78 -7.31 -23.17 5.62
CA GLU A 78 -6.95 -24.54 6.04
C GLU A 78 -5.43 -24.69 6.06
N ASP A 79 -4.92 -25.56 6.94
CA ASP A 79 -3.51 -25.89 6.96
C ASP A 79 -3.12 -26.63 5.66
N PRO A 80 -2.20 -26.07 4.86
CA PRO A 80 -1.82 -26.65 3.58
C PRO A 80 -1.09 -27.99 3.74
N SER A 81 -0.47 -28.27 4.89
CA SER A 81 0.18 -29.56 5.17
C SER A 81 -0.82 -30.70 5.35
N GLU A 82 -2.06 -30.38 5.75
CA GLU A 82 -3.14 -31.35 5.94
C GLU A 82 -4.04 -31.48 4.69
N THR A 83 -3.94 -30.52 3.77
CA THR A 83 -4.79 -30.38 2.59
C THR A 83 -3.99 -30.37 1.27
N PHE A 84 -3.66 -29.19 0.75
CA PHE A 84 -3.13 -28.97 -0.60
C PHE A 84 -1.76 -29.64 -0.85
N LEU A 85 -0.88 -29.69 0.15
CA LEU A 85 0.45 -30.31 0.01
C LEU A 85 0.39 -31.84 0.00
N VAL A 86 -0.67 -32.44 0.54
CA VAL A 86 -0.92 -33.89 0.49
C VAL A 86 -1.93 -34.28 -0.61
N GLY A 87 -2.26 -33.34 -1.52
CA GLY A 87 -3.10 -33.59 -2.69
C GLY A 87 -4.61 -33.64 -2.40
N LYS A 88 -5.06 -33.23 -1.21
CA LYS A 88 -6.49 -33.08 -0.92
C LYS A 88 -6.98 -31.72 -1.44
N LYS A 89 -8.22 -31.68 -1.91
CA LYS A 89 -8.90 -30.43 -2.29
C LYS A 89 -9.18 -29.59 -1.05
N THR A 90 -9.00 -28.29 -1.16
CA THR A 90 -9.33 -27.36 -0.08
C THR A 90 -10.85 -27.11 -0.03
N SER A 91 -11.39 -26.82 1.15
CA SER A 91 -12.78 -26.36 1.28
C SER A 91 -12.95 -24.89 0.92
N GLN A 92 -11.85 -24.13 0.83
CA GLN A 92 -11.85 -22.71 0.49
C GLN A 92 -12.43 -22.48 -0.90
N LYS A 93 -13.63 -21.89 -0.94
CA LYS A 93 -14.27 -21.46 -2.19
C LYS A 93 -13.93 -20.02 -2.50
N GLY A 94 -13.30 -19.82 -3.65
CA GLY A 94 -13.15 -18.48 -4.22
C GLY A 94 -14.44 -17.99 -4.88
N LEU A 95 -14.34 -16.80 -5.50
CA LEU A 95 -15.35 -16.24 -6.40
C LEU A 95 -15.66 -17.17 -7.58
N TRP A 96 -14.70 -18.04 -7.90
CA TRP A 96 -14.78 -19.05 -8.95
C TRP A 96 -14.81 -20.44 -8.28
N PRO A 97 -15.99 -21.06 -8.10
CA PRO A 97 -16.15 -22.29 -7.30
C PRO A 97 -15.34 -23.49 -7.79
N ASP A 98 -15.00 -23.49 -9.09
CA ASP A 98 -14.25 -24.54 -9.77
C ASP A 98 -12.73 -24.41 -9.62
N LEU A 99 -12.24 -23.26 -9.11
CA LEU A 99 -10.81 -23.04 -8.90
C LEU A 99 -10.44 -23.33 -7.43
N ASP A 100 -9.51 -24.25 -7.22
CA ASP A 100 -8.87 -24.42 -5.91
C ASP A 100 -7.96 -23.21 -5.64
N TYR A 101 -8.26 -22.48 -4.56
CA TYR A 101 -7.58 -21.21 -4.27
C TYR A 101 -6.08 -21.41 -4.00
N ALA A 102 -5.70 -22.47 -3.27
CA ALA A 102 -4.31 -22.77 -2.94
C ALA A 102 -3.51 -23.15 -4.20
N GLU A 103 -4.10 -23.96 -5.08
CA GLU A 103 -3.52 -24.30 -6.38
C GLU A 103 -3.29 -23.07 -7.23
N GLU A 104 -4.28 -22.18 -7.31
CA GLU A 104 -4.21 -20.97 -8.11
C GLU A 104 -3.19 -19.97 -7.56
N LEU A 105 -3.13 -19.82 -6.23
CA LEU A 105 -2.12 -19.02 -5.54
C LEU A 105 -0.71 -19.54 -5.84
N TRP A 106 -0.48 -20.86 -5.76
CA TRP A 106 0.81 -21.46 -6.11
C TRP A 106 1.15 -21.23 -7.58
N ARG A 107 0.22 -21.57 -8.49
CA ARG A 107 0.41 -21.48 -9.94
C ARG A 107 0.84 -20.08 -10.37
N LYS A 108 0.16 -19.05 -9.87
CA LYS A 108 0.49 -17.64 -10.14
C LYS A 108 1.73 -17.18 -9.40
N GLY A 109 1.89 -17.58 -8.13
CA GLY A 109 3.00 -17.24 -7.25
C GLY A 109 4.38 -17.64 -7.78
N ARG A 110 4.47 -18.75 -8.53
CA ARG A 110 5.72 -19.20 -9.18
C ARG A 110 6.33 -18.13 -10.10
N SER A 111 5.51 -17.30 -10.73
CA SER A 111 5.96 -16.32 -11.72
C SER A 111 6.41 -14.97 -11.16
N LEU A 112 6.31 -14.74 -9.84
CA LEU A 112 6.39 -13.38 -9.27
C LEU A 112 7.76 -12.69 -9.37
N ASN A 113 8.87 -13.38 -9.64
CA ASN A 113 10.21 -12.77 -9.71
C ASN A 113 10.47 -11.76 -8.55
N ARG A 114 10.67 -10.46 -8.86
CA ARG A 114 10.89 -9.37 -7.88
C ARG A 114 9.64 -9.05 -7.04
N GLU A 115 8.45 -9.31 -7.57
CA GLU A 115 7.15 -9.10 -6.88
C GLU A 115 6.96 -10.02 -5.67
N ARG A 116 7.83 -11.04 -5.53
CA ARG A 116 7.84 -11.89 -4.33
C ARG A 116 8.15 -11.09 -3.05
N SER A 117 8.94 -10.02 -3.14
CA SER A 117 9.17 -9.11 -2.00
C SER A 117 7.92 -8.31 -1.65
N VAL A 118 7.10 -7.95 -2.65
CA VAL A 118 5.81 -7.28 -2.42
C VAL A 118 4.80 -8.25 -1.79
N LEU A 119 4.78 -9.52 -2.22
CA LEU A 119 3.95 -10.55 -1.58
C LEU A 119 4.36 -10.79 -0.12
N ALA A 120 5.66 -10.84 0.14
CA ALA A 120 6.20 -10.95 1.49
C ALA A 120 5.77 -9.79 2.38
N CYS A 121 5.89 -8.55 1.89
CA CYS A 121 5.39 -7.37 2.58
C CYS A 121 3.88 -7.50 2.87
N LEU A 122 3.06 -7.84 1.86
CA LEU A 122 1.62 -8.06 2.06
C LEU A 122 1.33 -9.09 3.16
N MET A 123 1.97 -10.27 3.13
CA MET A 123 1.77 -11.30 4.16
C MET A 123 2.22 -10.85 5.55
N ALA A 124 3.31 -10.08 5.65
CA ALA A 124 3.78 -9.53 6.92
C ALA A 124 2.75 -8.56 7.52
N HIS A 125 2.16 -7.69 6.71
CA HIS A 125 1.09 -6.80 7.18
C HIS A 125 -0.18 -7.55 7.55
N LEU A 126 -0.55 -8.62 6.83
CA LEU A 126 -1.70 -9.46 7.22
C LEU A 126 -1.46 -10.14 8.57
N ASN A 127 -0.26 -10.65 8.83
CA ASN A 127 0.15 -11.17 10.15
C ASN A 127 0.07 -10.08 11.22
N ALA A 128 0.59 -8.88 10.93
CA ALA A 128 0.59 -7.76 11.86
C ALA A 128 -0.83 -7.30 12.21
N MET A 129 -1.72 -7.23 11.22
CA MET A 129 -3.13 -6.90 11.46
C MET A 129 -3.82 -7.95 12.35
N LYS A 130 -3.54 -9.24 12.13
CA LYS A 130 -4.01 -10.32 13.02
C LYS A 130 -3.53 -10.11 14.45
N TYR A 131 -2.22 -9.98 14.64
CA TYR A 131 -1.63 -9.79 15.96
C TYR A 131 -2.17 -8.53 16.64
N ALA A 132 -2.29 -7.44 15.90
CA ALA A 132 -2.76 -6.16 16.42
C ALA A 132 -4.18 -6.24 16.97
N VAL A 133 -5.09 -6.88 16.23
CA VAL A 133 -6.48 -7.09 16.68
C VAL A 133 -6.55 -8.03 17.88
N GLU A 134 -5.75 -9.11 17.89
CA GLU A 134 -5.76 -10.11 18.97
C GLU A 134 -5.14 -9.58 20.28
N ASN A 135 -4.19 -8.64 20.20
CA ASN A 135 -3.45 -8.12 21.35
C ASN A 135 -3.75 -6.65 21.68
N PHE A 136 -4.80 -6.08 21.07
CA PHE A 136 -5.22 -4.68 21.26
C PHE A 136 -4.09 -3.68 21.03
N ILE A 137 -3.32 -3.86 19.94
CA ILE A 137 -2.30 -2.91 19.52
C ILE A 137 -2.97 -1.70 18.87
N ASP A 138 -2.54 -0.50 19.23
CA ASP A 138 -3.07 0.74 18.67
C ASP A 138 -2.56 0.98 17.25
N VAL A 139 -1.26 0.85 16.99
CA VAL A 139 -0.65 1.24 15.72
C VAL A 139 0.35 0.21 15.21
N ILE A 140 0.26 -0.10 13.92
CA ILE A 140 1.22 -0.92 13.17
C ILE A 140 2.14 0.02 12.39
N ILE A 141 3.46 -0.21 12.46
CA ILE A 141 4.47 0.53 11.70
C ILE A 141 5.43 -0.42 10.95
N GLU A 142 6.10 0.10 9.91
CA GLU A 142 7.23 -0.57 9.26
C GLU A 142 8.57 -0.20 9.93
N ASP A 143 9.62 -1.03 9.78
CA ASP A 143 10.97 -0.75 10.30
C ASP A 143 11.76 0.35 9.56
N ASN A 144 11.09 0.99 8.61
CA ASN A 144 11.66 1.93 7.66
C ASN A 144 11.13 3.36 7.88
N VAL A 145 10.47 3.59 9.02
CA VAL A 145 9.83 4.85 9.39
C VAL A 145 10.63 5.62 10.42
N ARG A 146 10.41 6.94 10.47
CA ARG A 146 10.90 7.86 11.50
C ARG A 146 9.72 8.60 12.07
N ILE A 147 9.78 8.88 13.37
CA ILE A 147 8.71 9.56 14.11
C ILE A 147 9.17 10.98 14.47
N ILE A 148 8.23 11.91 14.61
CA ILE A 148 8.50 13.22 15.23
C ILE A 148 8.90 13.00 16.70
N ASP A 149 10.10 13.42 17.09
CA ASP A 149 10.67 13.23 18.43
C ASP A 149 10.20 14.34 19.39
N SER A 150 8.88 14.44 19.57
CA SER A 150 8.20 15.46 20.39
C SER A 150 7.15 14.83 21.29
N THR A 151 6.91 15.45 22.45
CA THR A 151 5.85 15.07 23.39
C THR A 151 4.44 15.31 22.82
N ASP A 152 4.31 16.18 21.81
CA ASP A 152 3.04 16.42 21.11
C ASP A 152 2.63 15.25 20.21
N THR A 153 3.57 14.39 19.80
CA THR A 153 3.32 13.24 18.93
C THR A 153 2.25 12.32 19.52
N TYR A 154 2.34 12.03 20.82
CA TYR A 154 1.33 11.26 21.54
C TYR A 154 -0.05 11.89 21.46
N LYS A 155 -0.13 13.21 21.68
CA LYS A 155 -1.39 13.95 21.67
C LYS A 155 -2.04 13.91 20.29
N ILE A 156 -1.28 14.16 19.22
CA ILE A 156 -1.76 14.10 17.84
C ILE A 156 -2.38 12.72 17.54
N MET A 157 -1.69 11.65 17.92
CA MET A 157 -2.17 10.29 17.69
C MET A 157 -3.42 9.96 18.50
N ARG A 158 -3.45 10.32 19.80
CA ARG A 158 -4.63 10.09 20.66
C ARG A 158 -5.83 10.90 20.21
N ASP A 159 -5.64 12.15 19.79
CA ASP A 159 -6.72 12.98 19.26
C ASP A 159 -7.35 12.34 18.03
N LEU A 160 -6.55 11.82 17.10
CA LEU A 160 -7.06 11.08 15.94
C LEU A 160 -7.80 9.80 16.36
N ILE A 161 -7.22 8.97 17.24
CA ILE A 161 -7.85 7.73 17.71
C ILE A 161 -9.23 8.00 18.32
N ASN A 162 -9.32 9.04 19.17
CA ASN A 162 -10.56 9.41 19.85
C ASN A 162 -11.60 10.01 18.89
N ALA A 163 -11.17 10.88 17.98
CA ALA A 163 -12.06 11.54 17.02
C ALA A 163 -12.66 10.57 15.99
N SER A 164 -11.91 9.52 15.65
CA SER A 164 -12.29 8.57 14.61
C SER A 164 -12.60 7.17 15.14
N LYS A 165 -13.05 7.00 16.39
CA LYS A 165 -13.20 5.68 17.06
C LYS A 165 -13.95 4.60 16.25
N ASP A 166 -14.87 5.00 15.37
CA ASP A 166 -15.70 4.10 14.58
C ASP A 166 -15.12 3.81 13.18
N SER A 167 -14.00 4.45 12.80
CA SER A 167 -13.36 4.23 11.50
C SER A 167 -12.72 2.83 11.42
N GLY A 168 -12.80 2.23 10.23
CA GLY A 168 -12.21 0.92 9.95
C GLY A 168 -10.69 0.98 9.85
N VAL A 169 -10.15 2.07 9.30
CA VAL A 169 -8.69 2.26 9.15
C VAL A 169 -8.32 3.71 9.45
N ARG A 170 -7.19 3.92 10.13
CA ARG A 170 -6.61 5.25 10.40
C ARG A 170 -5.14 5.26 9.99
N TYR A 171 -4.70 6.27 9.26
CA TYR A 171 -3.30 6.46 8.91
C TYR A 171 -2.65 7.57 9.73
N PHE A 172 -1.55 7.24 10.39
CA PHE A 172 -0.65 8.16 11.11
C PHE A 172 0.62 8.48 10.31
N GLY A 173 0.91 7.67 9.28
CA GLY A 173 1.95 7.90 8.30
C GLY A 173 1.53 7.36 6.94
N TYR A 174 1.64 8.21 5.93
CA TYR A 174 1.30 7.94 4.54
C TYR A 174 2.23 8.77 3.66
N LEU A 175 2.19 8.55 2.35
CA LEU A 175 2.94 9.31 1.36
C LEU A 175 2.06 9.52 0.11
N GLY A 176 2.58 10.26 -0.85
CA GLY A 176 2.00 10.40 -2.18
C GLY A 176 3.08 10.89 -3.13
N PRO A 177 2.88 10.83 -4.46
CA PRO A 177 3.61 11.69 -5.37
C PRO A 177 3.51 13.15 -4.92
N LYS A 178 4.56 13.95 -5.13
CA LYS A 178 4.62 15.37 -4.74
C LYS A 178 3.35 16.14 -5.10
N ASP A 179 2.91 16.10 -6.34
CA ASP A 179 1.73 16.84 -6.81
C ASP A 179 0.44 16.42 -6.09
N ASN A 180 0.31 15.15 -5.73
CA ASN A 180 -0.84 14.64 -4.99
C ASN A 180 -0.81 15.11 -3.53
N LEU A 181 0.36 15.17 -2.91
CA LEU A 181 0.51 15.68 -1.55
C LEU A 181 0.23 17.18 -1.51
N GLU A 182 0.78 17.95 -2.46
CA GLU A 182 0.47 19.38 -2.55
C GLU A 182 -1.02 19.63 -2.71
N TRP A 183 -1.70 18.89 -3.58
CA TRP A 183 -3.15 18.95 -3.71
C TRP A 183 -3.87 18.55 -2.40
N LEU A 184 -3.42 17.48 -1.75
CA LEU A 184 -4.00 17.01 -0.49
C LEU A 184 -3.98 18.11 0.57
N TYR A 185 -2.83 18.72 0.82
CA TYR A 185 -2.69 19.75 1.85
C TYR A 185 -3.31 21.09 1.46
N LYS A 186 -3.24 21.50 0.20
CA LYS A 186 -3.78 22.79 -0.27
C LYS A 186 -5.29 22.77 -0.49
N SER A 187 -5.86 21.64 -0.89
CA SER A 187 -7.25 21.55 -1.39
C SER A 187 -8.13 20.59 -0.61
N HIS A 188 -7.62 19.41 -0.23
CA HIS A 188 -8.45 18.38 0.41
C HIS A 188 -8.59 18.61 1.92
N MET A 189 -7.46 18.67 2.64
CA MET A 189 -7.45 18.79 4.10
C MET A 189 -8.16 20.03 4.65
N PRO A 190 -8.06 21.23 4.04
CA PRO A 190 -8.73 22.43 4.57
C PRO A 190 -10.27 22.33 4.61
N LYS A 191 -10.87 21.34 3.94
CA LYS A 191 -12.32 21.08 3.99
C LYS A 191 -12.78 20.42 5.30
N TYR A 192 -11.84 19.92 6.12
CA TYR A 192 -12.12 19.07 7.26
C TYR A 192 -11.52 19.62 8.56
N ASN A 193 -11.72 18.89 9.66
CA ASN A 193 -11.22 19.26 10.97
C ASN A 193 -9.68 19.31 11.00
N VAL A 194 -9.14 20.12 11.92
CA VAL A 194 -7.70 20.40 12.03
C VAL A 194 -6.84 19.15 12.23
N ASN A 195 -7.39 18.06 12.77
CA ASN A 195 -6.62 16.88 13.18
C ASN A 195 -6.86 15.63 12.31
N GLU A 196 -7.91 15.60 11.49
CA GLU A 196 -8.22 14.43 10.66
C GLU A 196 -8.99 14.79 9.39
N CYS A 197 -8.82 13.97 8.35
CA CYS A 197 -9.66 14.02 7.17
C CYS A 197 -9.94 12.62 6.61
N PRO A 198 -11.04 12.44 5.85
CA PRO A 198 -11.29 11.21 5.09
C PRO A 198 -10.17 10.91 4.10
N PHE A 199 -9.98 9.63 3.79
CA PHE A 199 -9.05 9.24 2.73
C PHE A 199 -9.59 9.66 1.35
N PRO A 200 -8.78 10.30 0.48
CA PRO A 200 -9.22 10.85 -0.79
C PRO A 200 -9.41 9.77 -1.88
N PHE A 201 -10.48 8.98 -1.80
CA PHE A 201 -10.77 7.93 -2.79
C PHE A 201 -11.23 8.46 -4.16
N ASN A 202 -12.10 9.48 -4.14
CA ASN A 202 -12.83 9.96 -5.31
C ASN A 202 -12.42 11.36 -5.77
N GLU A 203 -11.54 12.02 -5.01
CA GLU A 203 -11.06 13.34 -5.35
C GLU A 203 -9.76 13.20 -6.14
N HIS A 204 -9.82 13.61 -7.40
CA HIS A 204 -8.72 13.48 -8.34
C HIS A 204 -7.99 14.81 -8.52
N TYR A 205 -6.69 14.69 -8.79
CA TYR A 205 -5.89 15.71 -9.43
C TYR A 205 -6.46 16.03 -10.84
N THR A 206 -6.23 17.26 -11.29
CA THR A 206 -6.79 17.91 -12.48
C THR A 206 -6.58 17.14 -13.81
N ASP A 207 -7.43 17.47 -14.79
CA ASP A 207 -7.36 17.19 -16.24
C ASP A 207 -7.71 15.79 -16.77
N GLY A 208 -8.74 15.14 -16.22
CA GLY A 208 -9.46 14.06 -16.91
C GLY A 208 -8.69 12.74 -17.12
N VAL A 209 -7.42 12.66 -16.72
CA VAL A 209 -6.64 11.42 -16.73
C VAL A 209 -6.90 10.68 -15.42
N LYS A 210 -7.55 9.51 -15.50
CA LYS A 210 -7.74 8.60 -14.35
C LYS A 210 -6.39 8.15 -13.79
N ARG A 211 -5.81 8.90 -12.86
CA ARG A 211 -4.66 8.47 -12.06
C ARG A 211 -5.16 7.69 -10.84
N GLY A 212 -4.39 6.70 -10.40
CA GLY A 212 -4.71 5.83 -9.27
C GLY A 212 -4.84 6.58 -7.94
N THR A 213 -5.02 5.86 -6.82
CA THR A 213 -5.21 6.48 -5.50
C THR A 213 -4.10 7.49 -5.20
N SER A 214 -4.49 8.66 -4.73
CA SER A 214 -3.59 9.82 -4.56
C SER A 214 -2.49 9.59 -3.53
N LEU A 215 -2.76 8.72 -2.54
CA LEU A 215 -1.82 8.30 -1.51
C LEU A 215 -1.31 6.86 -1.73
N TRP A 216 -0.08 6.65 -1.29
CA TRP A 216 0.65 5.37 -1.22
C TRP A 216 1.42 5.30 0.12
N GLY A 217 1.95 4.13 0.48
CA GLY A 217 2.70 3.96 1.73
C GLY A 217 1.80 3.74 2.95
N CYS A 218 1.93 2.56 3.56
CA CYS A 218 1.19 2.15 4.75
C CYS A 218 2.14 2.13 5.95
N TYR A 219 2.81 3.27 6.20
CA TYR A 219 3.96 3.35 7.11
C TYR A 219 3.58 3.32 8.58
N GLY A 220 2.43 3.89 8.92
CA GLY A 220 1.89 3.88 10.28
C GLY A 220 0.37 3.92 10.23
N TYR A 221 -0.29 2.88 10.71
CA TYR A 221 -1.75 2.77 10.62
C TYR A 221 -2.36 1.94 11.73
N MET A 222 -3.65 2.17 11.98
CA MET A 222 -4.51 1.34 12.83
C MET A 222 -5.59 0.70 11.96
N VAL A 223 -5.96 -0.54 12.29
CA VAL A 223 -7.05 -1.27 11.63
C VAL A 223 -8.02 -1.78 12.70
N SER A 224 -9.32 -1.64 12.44
CA SER A 224 -10.35 -2.22 13.30
C SER A 224 -10.46 -3.73 13.08
N SER A 225 -11.02 -4.45 14.05
CA SER A 225 -11.32 -5.88 13.90
C SER A 225 -12.22 -6.16 12.70
N SER A 226 -13.28 -5.36 12.51
CA SER A 226 -14.21 -5.48 11.39
C SER A 226 -13.51 -5.22 10.05
N ALA A 227 -12.69 -4.20 9.94
CA ALA A 227 -11.94 -3.90 8.71
C ALA A 227 -10.98 -5.03 8.35
N ARG A 228 -10.28 -5.60 9.34
CA ARG A 228 -9.41 -6.76 9.10
C ARG A 228 -10.20 -7.94 8.52
N VAL A 229 -11.35 -8.27 9.10
CA VAL A 229 -12.21 -9.38 8.62
C VAL A 229 -12.61 -9.14 7.17
N GLU A 230 -13.16 -7.96 6.85
CA GLU A 230 -13.58 -7.61 5.48
C GLU A 230 -12.43 -7.61 4.46
N ILE A 231 -11.27 -7.07 4.85
CA ILE A 231 -10.05 -7.13 4.04
C ILE A 231 -9.71 -8.60 3.74
N LEU A 232 -9.65 -9.44 4.77
CA LEU A 232 -9.22 -10.83 4.64
C LEU A 232 -10.19 -11.67 3.83
N GLU A 233 -11.50 -11.57 4.10
CA GLU A 233 -12.53 -12.31 3.37
C GLU A 233 -12.48 -12.02 1.87
N ARG A 234 -12.25 -10.77 1.47
CA ARG A 234 -12.10 -10.41 0.06
C ARG A 234 -10.86 -11.01 -0.58
N LEU A 235 -9.74 -11.01 0.13
CA LEU A 235 -8.52 -11.63 -0.36
C LEU A 235 -8.68 -13.14 -0.47
N GLN A 236 -9.31 -13.80 0.51
CA GLN A 236 -9.57 -15.25 0.52
C GLN A 236 -10.51 -15.69 -0.61
N ARG A 237 -11.44 -14.82 -1.03
CA ARG A 237 -12.41 -15.13 -2.10
C ARG A 237 -11.84 -14.85 -3.49
N ASP A 238 -10.98 -13.86 -3.67
CA ASP A 238 -10.49 -13.48 -4.99
C ASP A 238 -8.96 -13.38 -5.03
N ILE A 239 -8.33 -14.37 -5.66
CA ILE A 239 -6.88 -14.30 -5.92
C ILE A 239 -6.50 -13.08 -6.77
N GLY A 240 -7.43 -12.58 -7.60
CA GLY A 240 -7.33 -11.33 -8.34
C GLY A 240 -7.24 -10.10 -7.44
N ALA A 241 -7.74 -10.18 -6.20
CA ALA A 241 -7.60 -9.16 -5.18
C ALA A 241 -6.19 -9.13 -4.56
N VAL A 242 -5.41 -10.21 -4.70
CA VAL A 242 -4.01 -10.30 -4.27
C VAL A 242 -3.05 -9.99 -5.43
N MET A 243 -3.31 -10.55 -6.61
CA MET A 243 -2.38 -10.48 -7.74
C MET A 243 -3.08 -10.40 -9.08
N TRP A 244 -2.43 -9.76 -10.05
CA TRP A 244 -2.99 -9.52 -11.37
C TRP A 244 -1.94 -9.67 -12.46
N LYS A 245 -2.39 -9.91 -13.70
CA LYS A 245 -1.52 -10.00 -14.87
C LYS A 245 -2.23 -9.35 -16.05
N GLY A 246 -1.67 -8.24 -16.55
CA GLY A 246 -2.14 -7.60 -17.78
C GLY A 246 -1.84 -8.46 -19.02
N LYS A 247 -2.59 -8.22 -20.11
CA LYS A 247 -2.54 -9.02 -21.35
C LYS A 247 -1.12 -9.22 -21.91
N ARG A 248 -0.25 -8.21 -21.79
CA ARG A 248 1.14 -8.23 -22.32
C ARG A 248 2.21 -8.49 -21.25
N MET A 249 1.83 -8.73 -20.01
CA MET A 249 2.80 -8.95 -18.92
C MET A 249 3.32 -10.37 -18.97
N LYS A 250 4.63 -10.57 -18.80
CA LYS A 250 5.23 -11.91 -18.71
C LYS A 250 4.88 -12.59 -17.37
N THR A 251 4.93 -11.83 -16.29
CA THR A 251 4.73 -12.30 -14.90
C THR A 251 3.51 -11.67 -14.25
N TYR A 252 2.99 -12.31 -13.20
CA TYR A 252 2.00 -11.68 -12.32
C TYR A 252 2.65 -10.57 -11.49
N ARG A 253 1.84 -9.61 -11.06
CA ARG A 253 2.18 -8.55 -10.10
C ARG A 253 1.31 -8.65 -8.87
N ILE A 254 1.88 -8.28 -7.73
CA ILE A 254 1.15 -8.20 -6.47
C ILE A 254 0.51 -6.82 -6.34
N LYS A 255 -0.69 -6.77 -5.78
CA LYS A 255 -1.27 -5.51 -5.32
C LYS A 255 -0.62 -5.17 -3.98
N PRO A 256 0.10 -4.05 -3.86
CA PRO A 256 0.78 -3.71 -2.63
C PRO A 256 -0.22 -3.39 -1.52
N ILE A 257 0.21 -3.57 -0.26
CA ILE A 257 -0.64 -3.46 0.93
C ILE A 257 -1.32 -2.09 1.05
N ASP A 258 -0.60 -1.03 0.70
CA ASP A 258 -1.05 0.36 0.69
C ASP A 258 -2.21 0.62 -0.28
N LYS A 259 -2.40 -0.22 -1.29
CA LYS A 259 -3.57 -0.18 -2.17
C LYS A 259 -4.67 -1.15 -1.74
N ILE A 260 -4.32 -2.22 -1.02
CA ILE A 260 -5.29 -3.21 -0.53
C ILE A 260 -6.07 -2.64 0.65
N VAL A 261 -5.39 -2.24 1.74
CA VAL A 261 -6.03 -1.85 2.99
C VAL A 261 -7.09 -0.76 2.81
N PRO A 262 -6.77 0.42 2.25
CA PRO A 262 -7.75 1.51 2.19
C PRO A 262 -8.87 1.17 1.20
N ARG A 263 -8.55 0.51 0.08
CA ARG A 263 -9.55 0.14 -0.92
C ARG A 263 -10.55 -0.89 -0.39
N ARG A 264 -10.08 -1.93 0.30
CA ARG A 264 -10.97 -2.99 0.79
C ARG A 264 -11.82 -2.49 1.95
N ALA A 265 -11.27 -1.69 2.85
CA ALA A 265 -12.08 -0.99 3.85
C ALA A 265 -13.16 -0.12 3.17
N HIS A 266 -12.78 0.67 2.17
CA HIS A 266 -13.72 1.55 1.47
C HIS A 266 -14.83 0.81 0.70
N GLU A 267 -14.53 -0.24 -0.07
CA GLU A 267 -15.62 -0.97 -0.75
C GLU A 267 -16.46 -1.78 0.25
N ALA A 268 -16.05 -1.90 1.53
CA ALA A 268 -16.85 -2.45 2.62
C ALA A 268 -17.65 -1.36 3.36
N GLU A 269 -17.75 -0.17 2.77
CA GLU A 269 -18.44 1.00 3.34
C GLU A 269 -17.89 1.42 4.71
N MET A 270 -16.64 1.06 5.01
CA MET A 270 -15.96 1.49 6.22
C MET A 270 -15.25 2.81 5.99
N ASP A 271 -15.27 3.63 7.04
CA ASP A 271 -14.60 4.90 7.05
C ASP A 271 -13.07 4.70 7.16
N VAL A 272 -12.33 5.44 6.34
CA VAL A 272 -10.86 5.43 6.30
C VAL A 272 -10.40 6.85 6.54
N ARG A 273 -9.68 7.06 7.63
CA ARG A 273 -9.19 8.38 8.06
C ARG A 273 -7.69 8.48 7.90
N ILE A 274 -7.22 9.70 7.67
CA ILE A 274 -5.80 10.04 7.71
C ILE A 274 -5.60 11.22 8.66
N SER A 275 -4.47 11.22 9.36
CA SER A 275 -4.05 12.38 10.15
C SER A 275 -3.74 13.56 9.22
N SER A 276 -4.26 14.73 9.52
CA SER A 276 -3.82 15.99 8.87
C SER A 276 -2.39 16.36 9.26
N LYS A 277 -1.92 15.84 10.40
CA LYS A 277 -0.56 15.96 10.92
C LYS A 277 0.05 14.57 11.04
N PRO A 278 0.53 13.96 9.94
CA PRO A 278 1.23 12.68 10.04
C PRO A 278 2.40 12.79 11.02
N VAL A 279 2.63 11.74 11.78
CA VAL A 279 3.71 11.66 12.76
C VAL A 279 4.77 10.64 12.38
N PHE A 280 4.45 9.74 11.44
CA PHE A 280 5.40 8.79 10.87
C PHE A 280 5.73 9.16 9.43
N PHE A 281 7.03 9.22 9.15
CA PHE A 281 7.60 9.57 7.86
C PHE A 281 8.52 8.47 7.39
N ARG A 282 8.78 8.39 6.09
CA ARG A 282 9.76 7.45 5.55
C ARG A 282 11.17 7.89 5.96
N ALA A 283 11.99 6.97 6.44
CA ALA A 283 13.40 7.24 6.73
C ALA A 283 14.13 7.74 5.47
N PRO A 284 14.88 8.86 5.55
CA PRO A 284 15.56 9.43 4.40
C PRO A 284 16.64 8.48 3.92
N MET A 285 16.70 8.25 2.61
CA MET A 285 17.73 7.45 1.93
C MET A 285 17.94 6.02 2.45
N LEU A 286 17.01 5.49 3.24
CA LEU A 286 17.01 4.07 3.57
C LEU A 286 16.61 3.28 2.32
N THR A 287 17.62 2.80 1.59
CA THR A 287 17.47 2.23 0.25
C THR A 287 16.38 1.16 0.19
N SER A 288 15.40 1.37 -0.70
CA SER A 288 14.32 0.41 -0.90
C SER A 288 14.86 -0.84 -1.59
N LYS A 289 14.77 -2.00 -0.92
CA LYS A 289 15.14 -3.30 -1.50
C LYS A 289 14.27 -3.70 -2.72
N ILE A 290 13.14 -3.01 -2.93
CA ILE A 290 12.18 -3.32 -3.98
C ILE A 290 12.19 -2.23 -5.07
N HIS A 291 12.41 -0.97 -4.68
CA HIS A 291 12.22 0.19 -5.56
C HIS A 291 13.25 1.30 -5.32
N THR A 292 14.55 1.00 -5.45
CA THR A 292 15.64 1.99 -5.27
C THR A 292 15.44 3.28 -6.07
N LYS A 293 14.95 3.16 -7.31
CA LYS A 293 14.66 4.30 -8.20
C LYS A 293 13.63 5.31 -7.69
N PHE A 294 12.90 4.99 -6.61
CA PHE A 294 11.91 5.89 -6.02
C PHE A 294 12.39 6.51 -4.71
N ASP A 295 13.60 6.18 -4.22
CA ASP A 295 14.07 6.66 -2.92
C ASP A 295 14.20 8.19 -2.88
N VAL A 296 14.74 8.79 -3.94
CA VAL A 296 14.81 10.26 -4.12
C VAL A 296 13.42 10.89 -4.09
N GLU A 297 12.48 10.33 -4.86
CA GLU A 297 11.12 10.85 -4.92
C GLU A 297 10.35 10.67 -3.61
N PHE A 298 10.68 9.64 -2.82
CA PHE A 298 10.17 9.50 -1.47
C PHE A 298 10.67 10.62 -0.57
N CYS A 299 11.96 10.96 -0.62
CA CYS A 299 12.52 12.04 0.19
C CYS A 299 11.89 13.39 -0.19
N LYS A 300 11.82 13.72 -1.48
CA LYS A 300 11.13 14.92 -1.98
C LYS A 300 9.67 14.99 -1.52
N SER A 301 8.97 13.86 -1.55
CA SER A 301 7.58 13.76 -1.09
C SER A 301 7.46 13.97 0.42
N THR A 302 8.41 13.44 1.21
CA THR A 302 8.48 13.69 2.66
C THR A 302 8.70 15.17 2.98
N GLU A 303 9.54 15.89 2.22
CA GLU A 303 9.72 17.34 2.43
C GLU A 303 8.42 18.13 2.25
N VAL A 304 7.60 17.76 1.27
CA VAL A 304 6.29 18.37 1.05
C VAL A 304 5.39 18.16 2.26
N GLN A 305 5.39 16.97 2.84
CA GLN A 305 4.58 16.68 4.05
C GLN A 305 5.07 17.48 5.24
N LEU A 306 6.38 17.43 5.53
CA LEU A 306 7.04 18.14 6.62
C LEU A 306 6.73 19.64 6.57
N LYS A 307 6.99 20.26 5.42
CA LYS A 307 6.68 21.68 5.18
C LYS A 307 5.19 22.00 5.34
N SER A 308 4.30 21.12 4.89
CA SER A 308 2.85 21.35 4.97
C SER A 308 2.31 21.32 6.39
N ILE A 309 3.02 20.69 7.32
CA ILE A 309 2.64 20.63 8.74
C ILE A 309 3.51 21.52 9.63
N GLY A 310 4.44 22.27 9.04
CA GLY A 310 5.36 23.16 9.76
C GLY A 310 6.37 22.40 10.63
N VAL A 311 6.82 21.23 10.17
CA VAL A 311 7.83 20.40 10.83
C VAL A 311 9.06 20.33 9.91
N GLU A 312 10.26 20.33 10.49
CA GLU A 312 11.53 20.17 9.78
C GLU A 312 12.13 18.77 9.98
N TRP A 313 13.12 18.40 9.15
CA TRP A 313 13.82 17.12 9.27
C TRP A 313 14.48 16.91 10.65
N GLU A 314 14.94 17.97 11.30
CA GLU A 314 15.57 17.94 12.64
C GLU A 314 14.63 17.51 13.75
N GLU A 315 13.33 17.69 13.55
CA GLU A 315 12.30 17.30 14.52
C GLU A 315 11.94 15.82 14.39
N LEU A 316 12.39 15.15 13.33
CA LEU A 316 12.32 13.70 13.23
C LEU A 316 13.44 13.06 14.04
N TRP A 317 13.14 11.94 14.68
CA TRP A 317 14.20 11.07 15.18
C TRP A 317 14.97 10.52 13.97
N LEU A 318 16.25 10.87 13.85
CA LEU A 318 17.13 10.46 12.76
C LEU A 318 18.46 9.94 13.31
N THR A 319 19.05 8.95 12.65
CA THR A 319 20.43 8.52 12.96
C THR A 319 21.45 9.60 12.57
N ALA A 320 22.69 9.47 13.05
CA ALA A 320 23.77 10.39 12.66
C ALA A 320 24.04 10.37 11.14
N GLU A 321 23.94 9.19 10.53
CA GLU A 321 24.07 9.01 9.08
C GLU A 321 22.93 9.71 8.33
N GLU A 322 21.68 9.48 8.76
CA GLU A 322 20.49 10.12 8.16
C GLU A 322 20.54 11.64 8.27
N LYS A 323 20.99 12.17 9.41
CA LYS A 323 21.21 13.62 9.59
C LYS A 323 22.28 14.16 8.64
N SER A 324 23.35 13.40 8.43
CA SER A 324 24.43 13.79 7.51
C SER A 324 23.91 13.83 6.06
N THR A 325 23.08 12.88 5.68
CA THR A 325 22.42 12.84 4.37
C THR A 325 21.48 14.02 4.15
N VAL A 326 20.62 14.33 5.12
CA VAL A 326 19.73 15.51 5.03
C VAL A 326 20.54 16.80 4.94
N LYS A 327 21.62 16.92 5.72
CA LYS A 327 22.52 18.08 5.67
C LYS A 327 23.16 18.24 4.28
N MET A 328 23.69 17.15 3.72
CA MET A 328 24.27 17.14 2.37
C MET A 328 23.25 17.58 1.32
N TYR A 329 22.01 17.09 1.40
CA TYR A 329 20.94 17.51 0.49
C TYR A 329 20.66 19.02 0.60
N ARG A 330 20.62 19.58 1.81
CA ARG A 330 20.42 21.02 1.99
C ARG A 330 21.57 21.86 1.42
N GLU A 331 22.80 21.36 1.49
CA GLU A 331 23.99 22.05 0.98
C GLU A 331 24.12 21.95 -0.54
N THR A 332 23.74 20.81 -1.13
CA THR A 332 24.02 20.48 -2.54
C THR A 332 22.79 20.42 -3.43
N GLY A 333 21.59 20.36 -2.85
CA GLY A 333 20.34 20.08 -3.56
C GLY A 333 20.17 18.62 -4.00
N ARG A 334 21.07 17.71 -3.59
CA ARG A 334 21.14 16.31 -4.08
C ARG A 334 21.08 15.30 -2.95
N TRP A 335 20.34 14.22 -3.16
CA TRP A 335 20.15 13.19 -2.13
C TRP A 335 21.26 12.13 -2.15
N THR A 336 21.88 11.91 -3.31
CA THR A 336 23.07 11.04 -3.47
C THR A 336 24.03 11.60 -4.48
N GLU A 337 25.29 11.18 -4.39
CA GLU A 337 26.30 11.43 -5.43
C GLU A 337 26.01 10.66 -6.74
N GLU A 338 25.18 9.60 -6.69
CA GLU A 338 24.87 8.75 -7.84
C GLU A 338 23.82 9.35 -8.80
N GLU A 339 23.10 10.41 -8.41
CA GLU A 339 22.14 11.09 -9.30
C GLU A 339 22.79 11.50 -10.63
N ASP A 340 24.08 11.88 -10.63
CA ASP A 340 24.83 12.27 -11.83
C ASP A 340 25.10 11.12 -12.82
N ARG A 341 25.18 9.87 -12.36
CA ARG A 341 25.53 8.72 -13.24
C ARG A 341 24.35 8.21 -14.04
N ASP A 342 23.14 8.37 -13.52
CA ASP A 342 21.92 7.89 -14.17
C ASP A 342 21.32 8.97 -15.09
N GLU A 343 21.51 10.26 -14.81
CA GLU A 343 21.14 11.33 -15.76
C GLU A 343 21.98 11.25 -17.04
N GLY A 344 23.31 11.11 -16.93
CA GLY A 344 24.17 10.97 -18.12
C GLY A 344 23.85 9.77 -19.01
N LYS A 345 23.48 8.62 -18.42
CA LYS A 345 23.10 7.42 -19.19
C LYS A 345 21.72 7.50 -19.84
N ARG A 346 20.82 8.31 -19.29
CA ARG A 346 19.48 8.49 -19.84
C ARG A 346 19.53 9.38 -21.06
N ASP A 347 20.35 10.42 -21.03
CA ASP A 347 20.60 11.29 -22.17
C ASP A 347 21.30 10.54 -23.31
N GLU A 348 22.31 9.71 -23.02
CA GLU A 348 22.96 8.86 -24.04
C GLU A 348 21.98 7.90 -24.74
N ARG A 349 21.02 7.33 -23.99
CA ARG A 349 20.04 6.37 -24.55
C ARG A 349 18.93 7.05 -25.34
N GLU A 350 18.52 8.26 -24.95
CA GLU A 350 17.56 9.07 -25.70
C GLU A 350 18.20 9.69 -26.97
N GLU A 351 19.52 9.88 -27.00
CA GLU A 351 20.28 10.22 -28.21
C GLU A 351 20.43 9.02 -29.16
N GLU A 352 20.76 7.82 -28.67
CA GLU A 352 20.83 6.60 -29.49
C GLU A 352 19.47 6.25 -30.13
N GLU A 353 18.35 6.38 -29.41
CA GLU A 353 17.00 6.15 -29.99
C GLU A 353 16.60 7.21 -31.04
N LYS A 354 17.17 8.41 -30.99
CA LYS A 354 16.96 9.44 -32.04
C LYS A 354 17.77 9.15 -33.30
N ASP A 355 18.97 8.58 -33.17
CA ASP A 355 19.82 8.23 -34.32
C ASP A 355 19.34 6.96 -35.05
N GLU A 356 18.77 5.98 -34.35
CA GLU A 356 18.21 4.78 -35.00
C GLU A 356 16.87 5.04 -35.72
N GLY A 357 16.19 6.15 -35.42
CA GLY A 357 14.89 6.51 -36.01
C GLY A 357 14.93 7.01 -37.47
N VAL A 358 16.11 7.18 -38.08
CA VAL A 358 16.26 7.85 -39.40
C VAL A 358 16.41 6.88 -40.59
N LYS A 359 16.51 5.56 -40.41
CA LYS A 359 16.72 4.61 -41.53
C LYS A 359 15.65 3.53 -41.70
N VAL A 360 14.39 3.90 -41.96
CA VAL A 360 13.46 2.99 -42.66
C VAL A 360 12.52 3.80 -43.57
N SER A 361 13.04 4.25 -44.71
CA SER A 361 12.19 4.70 -45.83
C SER A 361 12.20 3.67 -46.95
N LYS A 362 11.00 3.12 -47.21
CA LYS A 362 10.49 2.60 -48.49
C LYS A 362 11.31 1.54 -49.24
N VAL A 363 10.81 0.31 -49.19
CA VAL A 363 10.59 -0.50 -50.41
C VAL A 363 9.15 -0.96 -50.35
N VAL A 364 8.30 -0.37 -51.20
CA VAL A 364 6.93 -0.83 -51.45
C VAL A 364 7.01 -1.46 -52.83
N ASP A 365 7.02 -2.78 -52.87
CA ASP A 365 6.79 -3.51 -54.12
C ASP A 365 5.29 -3.74 -54.25
N GLU A 366 4.73 -3.11 -55.29
CA GLU A 366 3.43 -3.43 -55.88
C GLU A 366 3.56 -4.77 -56.60
N GLU A 367 2.73 -5.76 -56.26
CA GLU A 367 2.35 -6.78 -57.23
C GLU A 367 0.85 -7.11 -57.10
N ASP A 368 0.31 -7.35 -58.29
CA ASP A 368 -1.05 -7.15 -58.74
C ASP A 368 -1.57 -8.50 -59.28
N GLY A 369 -2.88 -8.74 -59.14
CA GLY A 369 -3.66 -9.62 -60.01
C GLY A 369 -3.62 -11.15 -59.81
N GLY A 370 -4.81 -11.77 -59.70
CA GLY A 370 -4.98 -13.19 -60.05
C GLY A 370 -6.22 -13.91 -59.49
N GLU A 371 -7.42 -13.61 -60.02
CA GLU A 371 -8.64 -14.40 -59.85
C GLU A 371 -8.56 -15.79 -60.53
N SER A 372 -9.23 -16.81 -59.98
CA SER A 372 -10.32 -17.54 -60.67
C SER A 372 -10.85 -18.78 -59.92
N ASN A 373 -12.16 -18.74 -59.64
CA ASN A 373 -13.23 -19.74 -59.80
C ASN A 373 -13.07 -21.24 -59.44
N GLY A 374 -14.11 -21.76 -58.74
CA GLY A 374 -14.70 -23.06 -59.10
C GLY A 374 -15.38 -23.92 -58.00
N THR A 375 -16.59 -23.53 -57.57
CA THR A 375 -17.82 -24.37 -57.51
C THR A 375 -17.86 -25.74 -56.78
N LEU A 376 -18.66 -25.90 -55.71
CA LEU A 376 -19.95 -26.65 -55.74
C LEU A 376 -20.76 -26.62 -54.42
N ARG A 377 -22.07 -26.83 -54.62
CA ARG A 377 -23.25 -26.58 -53.78
C ARG A 377 -23.43 -27.52 -52.57
N GLY A 378 -24.14 -27.00 -51.57
CA GLY A 378 -24.86 -27.78 -50.55
C GLY A 378 -25.76 -26.89 -49.69
N VAL A 379 -26.97 -26.60 -50.18
CA VAL A 379 -28.03 -25.86 -49.46
C VAL A 379 -28.68 -26.79 -48.44
N LEU A 380 -28.70 -26.41 -47.16
CA LEU A 380 -29.72 -26.86 -46.21
C LEU A 380 -30.22 -25.65 -45.42
N VAL A 381 -31.50 -25.35 -45.62
CA VAL A 381 -32.27 -24.31 -44.94
C VAL A 381 -32.72 -24.85 -43.60
N GLY A 382 -32.38 -24.14 -42.52
CA GLY A 382 -32.86 -24.41 -41.17
C GLY A 382 -32.85 -23.13 -40.35
N ALA A 383 -33.95 -22.38 -40.40
CA ALA A 383 -34.17 -21.21 -39.58
C ALA A 383 -34.70 -21.62 -38.21
N VAL A 384 -33.92 -21.39 -37.13
CA VAL A 384 -34.42 -21.21 -35.76
C VAL A 384 -33.37 -20.40 -34.97
N GLY A 385 -33.80 -19.36 -34.26
CA GLY A 385 -33.21 -19.06 -32.95
C GLY A 385 -32.31 -17.85 -32.86
N VAL A 386 -32.94 -16.71 -32.58
CA VAL A 386 -32.36 -15.51 -31.99
C VAL A 386 -31.60 -15.84 -30.68
N GLY A 387 -30.37 -15.32 -30.57
CA GLY A 387 -29.86 -14.73 -29.33
C GLY A 387 -28.85 -15.54 -28.50
N VAL A 388 -27.58 -15.11 -28.49
CA VAL A 388 -26.74 -15.01 -27.26
C VAL A 388 -25.70 -13.90 -27.47
N LEU A 389 -26.08 -12.66 -27.22
CA LEU A 389 -25.16 -11.53 -27.02
C LEU A 389 -25.73 -10.66 -25.90
N GLY A 390 -25.74 -11.21 -24.68
CA GLY A 390 -26.49 -10.63 -23.56
C GLY A 390 -25.97 -11.00 -22.16
N GLY A 391 -24.70 -11.40 -22.02
CA GLY A 391 -24.14 -11.82 -20.73
C GLY A 391 -23.48 -10.71 -19.89
N ALA A 392 -22.96 -9.65 -20.52
CA ALA A 392 -22.12 -8.66 -19.82
C ALA A 392 -22.84 -7.34 -19.49
N ILE A 393 -23.99 -7.05 -20.13
CA ILE A 393 -24.72 -5.79 -19.96
C ILE A 393 -25.83 -5.89 -18.89
N LEU A 394 -26.33 -7.09 -18.60
CA LEU A 394 -27.35 -7.31 -17.55
C LEU A 394 -26.81 -7.19 -16.12
N TYR A 395 -25.51 -7.37 -15.89
CA TYR A 395 -24.92 -7.20 -14.55
C TYR A 395 -24.82 -5.73 -14.13
N LEU A 396 -24.69 -4.79 -15.08
CA LEU A 396 -24.65 -3.36 -14.79
C LEU A 396 -26.05 -2.74 -14.59
N LEU A 397 -27.11 -3.40 -15.07
CA LEU A 397 -28.49 -2.95 -14.87
C LEU A 397 -29.15 -3.56 -13.62
N ALA A 398 -28.70 -4.73 -13.16
CA ALA A 398 -29.22 -5.36 -11.93
C ALA A 398 -28.80 -4.62 -10.64
N ASN A 399 -27.63 -3.97 -10.61
CA ASN A 399 -27.18 -3.20 -9.44
C ASN A 399 -27.75 -1.78 -9.35
N ARG A 400 -28.42 -1.29 -10.40
CA ARG A 400 -29.03 0.05 -10.40
C ARG A 400 -30.47 0.07 -9.86
N LYS A 401 -31.12 -1.10 -9.75
CA LYS A 401 -32.53 -1.24 -9.30
C LYS A 401 -32.71 -1.64 -7.83
N ARG A 402 -31.62 -1.71 -7.04
CA ARG A 402 -31.66 -1.81 -5.56
C ARG A 402 -31.37 -0.47 -4.86
N ARG A 403 -31.33 0.63 -5.61
CA ARG A 403 -31.17 2.01 -5.11
C ARG A 403 -32.25 2.93 -5.69
N SER A 404 -33.51 2.54 -5.47
CA SER A 404 -34.70 3.39 -5.53
C SER A 404 -35.65 2.95 -4.43
#